data_AF-A0A9X1ZSV5-F1
#
_entry.id   AF-A0A9X1ZSV5-F1
#
_cell.length_a   1.000
_cell.length_b   1.000
_cell.length_c   1.000
_cell.angle_alpha   90.00
_cell.angle_beta   90.00
_cell.angle_gamma   90.00
#
_symmetry.space_group_name_H-M   'P 1'
#
loop_
_entity.id
_entity.type
_entity.pdbx_description
1 polymer ?
#
loop_
_entity_poly.entity_id
_entity_poly.type
_entity_poly.pdbx_seq_one_letter_code
_entity_poly.pdbx_strand_id
1 'polypeptide(L)'
;MRLPITILILILYFSSCKEKAEKKSEPKVEETQLQSQPTERVNLTKVPDSLELIVDKNLIGDFNGDDKTDFASLVKNKKNGKIGVLILNNSLNQESFIFGAGKEIDQMTDLNWIEVFKTLPKGEIVLPTLVDEKTGDIIGQDESKSFKLIGNGIYMSVEESHGGGILFWNGKEYKWYHIE
;
A
#
# COMPACT_ATOMS: atom_id res chain seq x y z
N MET A 1 -44.91 -61.56 4.81
CA MET A 1 -44.93 -61.81 6.27
C MET A 1 -43.73 -61.10 6.86
N ARG A 2 -43.82 -59.95 7.55
CA ARG A 2 -44.70 -59.60 8.68
C ARG A 2 -45.13 -58.11 8.61
N LEU A 3 -46.42 -57.86 8.81
CA LEU A 3 -47.04 -56.62 9.34
C LEU A 3 -47.41 -56.93 10.82
N PRO A 4 -47.87 -56.00 11.70
CA PRO A 4 -48.13 -54.56 11.57
C PRO A 4 -47.53 -53.72 12.73
N ILE A 5 -47.68 -52.40 12.80
CA ILE A 5 -48.67 -51.72 13.65
C ILE A 5 -48.81 -50.27 13.18
N THR A 6 -50.02 -49.95 12.72
CA THR A 6 -50.62 -48.63 12.59
C THR A 6 -51.01 -48.11 13.97
N ILE A 7 -50.58 -46.90 14.36
CA ILE A 7 -51.24 -46.13 15.43
C ILE A 7 -51.60 -44.73 14.93
N LEU A 8 -52.90 -44.51 15.10
CA LEU A 8 -53.82 -43.41 14.90
C LEU A 8 -53.36 -42.02 15.34
N ILE A 9 -53.77 -41.05 14.53
CA ILE A 9 -53.73 -39.59 14.65
C ILE A 9 -54.41 -39.09 15.94
N LEU A 10 -53.82 -38.10 16.61
CA LEU A 10 -54.57 -37.11 17.40
C LEU A 10 -54.11 -35.69 17.05
N ILE A 11 -54.89 -35.04 16.19
CA ILE A 11 -54.80 -33.62 15.89
C ILE A 11 -55.55 -32.87 17.00
N LEU A 12 -54.85 -32.01 17.74
CA LEU A 12 -55.49 -30.94 18.51
C LEU A 12 -55.07 -29.60 17.90
N TYR A 13 -55.99 -29.07 17.11
CA TYR A 13 -56.01 -27.67 16.65
C TYR A 13 -56.21 -26.77 17.86
N PHE A 14 -55.22 -25.93 18.17
CA PHE A 14 -55.48 -24.66 18.84
C PHE A 14 -55.09 -23.54 17.88
N SER A 15 -56.07 -23.11 17.09
CA SER A 15 -56.05 -21.82 16.42
C SER A 15 -56.07 -20.73 17.48
N SER A 16 -54.97 -20.01 17.61
CA SER A 16 -55.00 -18.64 18.11
C SER A 16 -53.86 -17.86 17.44
N CYS A 17 -54.13 -17.43 16.22
CA CYS A 17 -53.34 -16.42 15.53
C CYS A 17 -53.29 -15.16 16.38
N LYS A 18 -52.09 -14.83 16.88
CA LYS A 18 -51.77 -13.50 17.37
C LYS A 18 -50.62 -12.96 16.52
N GLU A 19 -51.00 -11.98 15.71
CA GLU A 19 -50.24 -11.02 14.92
C GLU A 19 -48.73 -10.94 15.25
N LYS A 20 -47.88 -11.31 14.29
CA LYS A 20 -46.46 -10.92 14.28
C LYS A 20 -46.30 -9.74 13.33
N ALA A 21 -46.27 -8.54 13.90
CA ALA A 21 -45.74 -7.37 13.24
C ALA A 21 -44.22 -7.55 13.03
N GLU A 22 -43.75 -7.21 11.84
CA GLU A 22 -42.35 -7.12 11.48
C GLU A 22 -41.60 -6.16 12.43
N LYS A 23 -40.51 -6.64 13.02
CA LYS A 23 -39.44 -5.79 13.56
C LYS A 23 -38.15 -6.08 12.82
N LYS A 24 -37.78 -5.10 12.00
CA LYS A 24 -36.46 -4.82 11.44
C LYS A 24 -35.39 -4.99 12.52
N SER A 25 -34.54 -6.01 12.38
CA SER A 25 -33.35 -6.17 13.22
C SER A 25 -32.18 -5.40 12.60
N GLU A 26 -31.72 -4.37 13.29
CA GLU A 26 -30.47 -3.67 13.01
C GLU A 26 -29.27 -4.63 13.18
N PRO A 27 -28.20 -4.50 12.38
CA PRO A 27 -26.96 -5.23 12.64
C PRO A 27 -26.27 -4.63 13.87
N LYS A 28 -26.08 -5.47 14.87
CA LYS A 28 -25.27 -5.20 16.07
C LYS A 28 -23.81 -5.06 15.63
N VAL A 29 -23.28 -3.84 15.69
CA VAL A 29 -21.85 -3.56 15.52
C VAL A 29 -21.10 -4.22 16.67
N GLU A 30 -20.39 -5.29 16.36
CA GLU A 30 -19.42 -5.90 17.24
C GLU A 30 -18.16 -5.01 17.20
N GLU A 31 -18.00 -4.17 18.22
CA GLU A 31 -16.80 -3.39 18.46
C GLU A 31 -15.62 -4.34 18.69
N THR A 32 -14.96 -4.72 17.60
CA THR A 32 -13.61 -5.27 17.66
C THR A 32 -12.71 -4.13 18.12
N GLN A 33 -12.34 -4.15 19.40
CA GLN A 33 -11.33 -3.25 19.93
C GLN A 33 -10.01 -3.50 19.21
N LEU A 34 -9.69 -2.63 18.25
CA LEU A 34 -8.37 -2.54 17.66
C LEU A 34 -7.44 -2.02 18.76
N GLN A 35 -6.64 -2.90 19.35
CA GLN A 35 -5.53 -2.51 20.21
C GLN A 35 -4.55 -1.67 19.37
N SER A 36 -4.64 -0.35 19.49
CA SER A 36 -3.64 0.56 18.93
C SER A 36 -2.33 0.36 19.70
N GLN A 37 -1.39 -0.37 19.11
CA GLN A 37 -0.01 -0.33 19.56
C GLN A 37 0.51 1.12 19.46
N PRO A 38 1.34 1.60 20.41
CA PRO A 38 1.92 2.93 20.32
C PRO A 38 2.82 3.02 19.09
N THR A 39 2.36 3.72 18.05
CA THR A 39 3.19 4.03 16.89
C THR A 39 4.29 4.98 17.34
N GLU A 40 5.54 4.53 17.30
CA GLU A 40 6.70 5.42 17.38
C GLU A 40 6.56 6.44 16.24
N ARG A 41 6.37 7.72 16.60
CA ARG A 41 6.09 8.77 15.61
C ARG A 41 7.42 9.23 15.03
N VAL A 42 7.57 9.13 13.71
CA VAL A 42 8.72 9.69 13.00
C VAL A 42 8.86 11.18 13.32
N ASN A 43 10.06 11.61 13.74
CA ASN A 43 10.30 13.00 14.12
C ASN A 43 10.53 13.86 12.87
N LEU A 44 9.50 14.58 12.44
CA LEU A 44 9.55 15.45 11.26
C LEU A 44 10.51 16.65 11.38
N THR A 45 11.08 16.94 12.56
CA THR A 45 12.13 17.96 12.69
C THR A 45 13.43 17.58 11.97
N LYS A 46 13.58 16.32 11.54
CA LYS A 46 14.72 15.85 10.76
C LYS A 46 14.57 16.07 9.25
N VAL A 47 13.44 16.59 8.79
CA VAL A 47 13.30 17.05 7.40
C VAL A 47 14.31 18.17 7.17
N PRO A 48 15.21 18.07 6.17
CA PRO A 48 16.18 19.13 5.90
C PRO A 48 15.50 20.47 5.59
N ASP A 49 16.01 21.58 6.14
CA ASP A 49 15.45 22.92 5.96
C ASP A 49 15.33 23.36 4.48
N SER A 50 16.17 22.81 3.61
CA SER A 50 16.14 23.04 2.17
C SER A 50 14.95 22.41 1.46
N LEU A 51 14.20 21.54 2.13
CA LEU A 51 13.03 20.85 1.61
C LEU A 51 11.75 21.39 2.26
N GLU A 52 10.69 21.38 1.47
CA GLU A 52 9.32 21.68 1.88
C GLU A 52 8.47 20.44 1.62
N LEU A 53 7.77 19.95 2.64
CA LEU A 53 6.82 18.84 2.48
C LEU A 53 5.62 19.31 1.66
N ILE A 54 5.19 18.51 0.70
CA ILE A 54 3.93 18.73 -0.01
C ILE A 54 2.82 18.12 0.83
N VAL A 55 1.91 18.97 1.31
CA VAL A 55 0.80 18.57 2.19
C VAL A 55 -0.05 17.49 1.50
N ASP A 56 -0.53 16.53 2.30
CA ASP A 56 -1.38 15.40 1.87
C ASP A 56 -0.75 14.40 0.87
N LYS A 57 0.55 14.52 0.59
CA LYS A 57 1.31 13.57 -0.23
C LYS A 57 2.34 12.82 0.62
N ASN A 58 1.85 12.20 1.70
CA ASN A 58 2.66 11.48 2.70
C ASN A 58 2.25 10.01 2.77
N LEU A 59 3.22 9.15 3.04
CA LEU A 59 3.06 7.72 3.22
C LEU A 59 3.71 7.27 4.53
N ILE A 60 3.15 6.21 5.11
CA ILE A 60 3.66 5.54 6.30
C ILE A 60 3.81 4.05 5.96
N GLY A 61 4.92 3.43 6.35
CA GLY A 61 5.20 2.02 6.06
C GLY A 61 6.57 1.60 6.58
N ASP A 62 6.89 0.31 6.50
CA ASP A 62 8.22 -0.24 6.79
C ASP A 62 9.05 -0.25 5.49
N PHE A 63 9.62 0.90 5.08
CA PHE A 63 10.23 1.03 3.75
C PHE A 63 11.60 0.36 3.65
N ASN A 64 12.35 0.29 4.76
CA ASN A 64 13.66 -0.37 4.81
C ASN A 64 13.60 -1.85 5.26
N GLY A 65 12.42 -2.37 5.59
CA GLY A 65 12.21 -3.78 5.94
C GLY A 65 12.65 -4.16 7.36
N ASP A 66 12.84 -3.19 8.27
CA ASP A 66 13.30 -3.40 9.65
C ASP A 66 12.16 -3.56 10.68
N ASP A 67 10.92 -3.71 10.19
CA ASP A 67 9.67 -3.85 10.95
C ASP A 67 9.31 -2.61 11.80
N LYS A 68 9.91 -1.44 11.52
CA LYS A 68 9.51 -0.17 12.12
C LYS A 68 8.74 0.69 11.14
N THR A 69 7.98 1.62 11.71
CA THR A 69 7.17 2.55 10.93
C THR A 69 8.00 3.75 10.49
N ASP A 70 8.29 3.82 9.21
CA ASP A 70 8.97 4.92 8.53
C ASP A 70 7.98 5.95 7.96
N PHE A 71 8.51 7.08 7.50
CA PHE A 71 7.75 8.14 6.84
C PHE A 71 8.33 8.41 5.45
N ALA A 72 7.46 8.58 4.47
CA ALA A 72 7.84 9.10 3.16
C ALA A 72 6.91 10.23 2.72
N SER A 73 7.43 11.15 1.91
CA SER A 73 6.66 12.30 1.43
C SER A 73 7.20 12.85 0.13
N LEU A 74 6.31 13.41 -0.69
CA LEU A 74 6.74 14.30 -1.76
C LEU A 74 7.25 15.61 -1.16
N VAL A 75 8.40 16.06 -1.67
CA VAL A 75 9.07 17.28 -1.22
C VAL A 75 9.39 18.18 -2.39
N LYS A 76 9.35 19.49 -2.15
CA LYS A 76 9.90 20.49 -3.06
C LYS A 76 11.22 21.01 -2.49
N ASN A 77 12.27 21.02 -3.32
CA ASN A 77 13.51 21.68 -2.95
C ASN A 77 13.37 23.19 -3.12
N LYS A 78 13.51 23.93 -2.01
CA LYS A 78 13.32 25.39 -1.97
C LYS A 78 14.34 26.14 -2.82
N LYS A 79 15.51 25.56 -3.10
CA LYS A 79 16.59 26.21 -3.86
C LYS A 79 16.40 26.13 -5.37
N ASN A 80 15.90 25.00 -5.89
CA ASN A 80 15.80 24.76 -7.33
C ASN A 80 14.36 24.51 -7.83
N GLY A 81 13.39 24.43 -6.91
CA GLY A 81 11.97 24.22 -7.22
C GLY A 81 11.58 22.80 -7.63
N LYS A 82 12.54 21.87 -7.75
CA LYS A 82 12.31 20.49 -8.22
C LYS A 82 11.60 19.66 -7.16
N ILE A 83 10.76 18.75 -7.62
CA ILE A 83 10.02 17.78 -6.80
C ILE A 83 10.86 16.52 -6.62
N GLY A 84 10.73 15.89 -5.46
CA GLY A 84 11.35 14.62 -5.16
C GLY A 84 10.61 13.85 -4.06
N VAL A 85 11.18 12.72 -3.67
CA VAL A 85 10.69 11.88 -2.56
C VAL A 85 11.71 11.96 -1.43
N LEU A 86 11.22 12.26 -0.22
CA LEU A 86 11.95 12.09 1.03
C LEU A 86 11.48 10.80 1.70
N ILE A 87 12.42 10.00 2.20
CA ILE A 87 12.15 8.91 3.13
C ILE A 87 12.93 9.18 4.42
N LEU A 88 12.27 9.03 5.56
CA LEU A 88 12.83 9.09 6.90
C LEU A 88 12.64 7.71 7.55
N ASN A 89 13.72 6.95 7.63
CA ASN A 89 13.69 5.65 8.31
C ASN A 89 13.64 5.90 9.82
N ASN A 90 12.79 5.16 10.53
CA ASN A 90 12.68 5.21 11.99
C ASN A 90 13.81 4.40 12.65
N SER A 91 15.03 4.88 12.50
CA SER A 91 16.23 4.32 13.13
C SER A 91 16.74 5.23 14.25
N LEU A 92 17.67 4.73 15.08
CA LEU A 92 18.28 5.52 16.16
C LEU A 92 18.90 6.84 15.66
N ASN A 93 19.42 6.83 14.43
CA ASN A 93 20.01 8.01 13.80
C ASN A 93 19.02 8.76 12.88
N GLN A 94 17.83 8.20 12.68
CA GLN A 94 16.78 8.66 11.78
C GLN A 94 17.32 9.02 10.38
N GLU A 95 17.84 8.00 9.71
CA GLU A 95 18.45 8.14 8.39
C GLU A 95 17.45 8.72 7.38
N SER A 96 17.92 9.67 6.57
CA SER A 96 17.10 10.35 5.57
C SER A 96 17.63 10.11 4.16
N PHE A 97 16.72 9.83 3.23
CA PHE A 97 17.01 9.54 1.83
C PHE A 97 16.19 10.46 0.95
N ILE A 98 16.82 11.03 -0.07
CA ILE A 98 16.18 12.00 -0.97
C ILE A 98 16.46 11.57 -2.40
N PHE A 99 15.39 11.41 -3.17
CA PHE A 99 15.40 11.04 -4.58
C PHE A 99 14.71 12.13 -5.39
N GLY A 100 15.26 12.48 -6.55
CA GLY A 100 14.81 13.70 -7.24
C GLY A 100 15.16 14.95 -6.42
N ALA A 101 14.32 15.98 -6.47
CA ALA A 101 14.55 17.26 -5.79
C ALA A 101 15.92 17.89 -6.15
N GLY A 102 16.42 17.61 -7.35
CA GLY A 102 17.74 17.99 -7.85
C GLY A 102 18.84 16.94 -7.69
N LYS A 103 18.57 15.81 -7.02
CA LYS A 103 19.45 14.63 -7.01
C LYS A 103 19.00 13.65 -8.08
N GLU A 104 19.96 13.01 -8.74
CA GLU A 104 19.67 12.06 -9.81
C GLU A 104 19.06 10.76 -9.24
N ILE A 105 17.99 10.30 -9.88
CA ILE A 105 17.41 8.97 -9.74
C ILE A 105 16.94 8.54 -11.12
N ASP A 106 17.47 7.43 -11.63
CA ASP A 106 17.10 6.90 -12.95
C ASP A 106 17.15 7.95 -14.05
N GLN A 107 18.26 8.69 -14.15
CA GLN A 107 18.49 9.78 -15.12
C GLN A 107 17.56 11.00 -14.96
N MET A 108 16.67 11.00 -13.96
CA MET A 108 15.77 12.10 -13.63
C MET A 108 16.29 12.87 -12.41
N THR A 109 16.03 14.17 -12.37
CA THR A 109 16.33 15.01 -11.19
C THR A 109 15.11 15.71 -10.63
N ASP A 110 13.99 15.69 -11.34
CA ASP A 110 12.71 16.29 -10.98
C ASP A 110 11.62 15.23 -11.15
N LEU A 111 10.82 15.03 -10.11
CA LEU A 111 9.74 14.06 -10.07
C LEU A 111 8.36 14.75 -10.05
N ASN A 112 8.24 15.88 -10.75
CA ASN A 112 7.00 16.65 -10.83
C ASN A 112 5.88 15.96 -11.63
N TRP A 113 6.19 14.84 -12.29
CA TRP A 113 5.25 14.00 -13.02
C TRP A 113 4.43 13.07 -12.12
N ILE A 114 4.76 12.97 -10.82
CA ILE A 114 4.06 12.08 -9.89
C ILE A 114 2.63 12.60 -9.63
N GLU A 115 1.64 11.86 -10.09
CA GLU A 115 0.22 12.10 -9.80
C GLU A 115 -0.28 11.10 -8.74
N VAL A 116 0.06 9.82 -8.95
CA VAL A 116 -0.19 8.71 -8.03
C VAL A 116 1.03 8.51 -7.14
N PHE A 117 0.81 8.50 -5.82
CA PHE A 117 1.85 8.25 -4.82
C PHE A 117 1.28 7.32 -3.74
N LYS A 118 1.66 6.04 -3.76
CA LYS A 118 1.06 5.02 -2.87
C LYS A 118 2.07 4.00 -2.38
N THR A 119 1.75 3.37 -1.25
CA THR A 119 2.54 2.27 -0.68
C THR A 119 2.20 0.95 -1.36
N LEU A 120 3.22 0.16 -1.70
CA LEU A 120 3.08 -1.27 -2.03
C LEU A 120 3.40 -2.13 -0.79
N PRO A 121 2.60 -3.16 -0.49
CA PRO A 121 2.81 -4.02 0.67
C PRO A 121 4.16 -4.77 0.65
N LYS A 122 4.77 -4.87 1.83
CA LYS A 122 5.89 -5.79 2.09
C LYS A 122 5.49 -7.20 1.67
N GLY A 123 6.36 -7.83 0.91
CA GLY A 123 6.17 -9.17 0.37
C GLY A 123 5.44 -9.24 -0.97
N GLU A 124 5.02 -8.11 -1.55
CA GLU A 124 4.54 -8.08 -2.94
C GLU A 124 5.64 -8.54 -3.91
N ILE A 125 5.24 -9.28 -4.94
CA ILE A 125 6.12 -9.71 -6.03
C ILE A 125 5.97 -8.70 -7.16
N VAL A 126 7.06 -8.01 -7.47
CA VAL A 126 7.14 -7.11 -8.62
C VAL A 126 7.62 -7.93 -9.82
N LEU A 127 6.87 -7.84 -10.92
CA LEU A 127 7.12 -8.56 -12.18
C LEU A 127 7.49 -7.55 -13.26
N PRO A 128 8.76 -7.49 -13.67
CA PRO A 128 9.17 -6.54 -14.68
C PRO A 128 8.51 -6.78 -16.04
N THR A 129 8.26 -5.71 -16.79
CA THR A 129 7.82 -5.81 -18.18
C THR A 129 8.94 -6.40 -19.03
N LEU A 130 8.61 -7.38 -19.88
CA LEU A 130 9.50 -7.95 -20.88
C LEU A 130 9.24 -7.25 -22.22
N VAL A 131 10.29 -6.65 -22.77
CA VAL A 131 10.24 -5.90 -24.02
C VAL A 131 11.10 -6.60 -25.07
N ASP A 132 10.61 -6.72 -26.30
CA ASP A 132 11.39 -7.21 -27.43
C ASP A 132 12.45 -6.17 -27.82
N GLU A 133 13.72 -6.52 -27.70
CA GLU A 133 14.85 -5.58 -27.90
C GLU A 133 14.94 -4.98 -29.31
N LYS A 134 14.30 -5.60 -30.32
CA LYS A 134 14.37 -5.14 -31.71
C LYS A 134 13.22 -4.21 -32.08
N THR A 135 12.03 -4.49 -31.56
CA THR A 135 10.78 -3.78 -31.89
C THR A 135 10.40 -2.75 -30.84
N GLY A 136 10.83 -2.94 -29.59
CA GLY A 136 10.36 -2.16 -28.44
C GLY A 136 8.97 -2.57 -27.97
N ASP A 137 8.39 -3.65 -28.50
CA ASP A 137 7.06 -4.11 -28.13
C ASP A 137 7.09 -4.84 -26.78
N ILE A 138 6.08 -4.59 -25.95
CA ILE A 138 5.85 -5.38 -24.73
C ILE A 138 5.41 -6.79 -25.14
N ILE A 139 6.23 -7.78 -24.79
CA ILE A 139 6.00 -9.20 -25.12
C ILE A 139 5.63 -10.05 -23.90
N GLY A 140 5.50 -9.44 -22.72
CA GLY A 140 4.98 -10.09 -21.52
C GLY A 140 5.60 -9.57 -20.23
N GLN A 141 5.71 -10.45 -19.24
CA GLN A 141 6.40 -10.19 -17.98
C GLN A 141 7.66 -11.05 -17.89
N ASP A 142 8.74 -10.49 -17.37
CA ASP A 142 10.01 -11.17 -17.14
C ASP A 142 10.01 -11.80 -15.75
N GLU A 143 9.45 -13.00 -15.64
CA GLU A 143 9.43 -13.76 -14.39
C GLU A 143 10.84 -14.03 -13.83
N SER A 144 11.85 -14.10 -14.71
CA SER A 144 13.25 -14.37 -14.32
C SER A 144 13.88 -13.20 -13.56
N LYS A 145 13.36 -11.98 -13.74
CA LYS A 145 13.77 -10.76 -13.04
C LYS A 145 12.80 -10.33 -11.95
N SER A 146 11.82 -11.19 -11.63
CA SER A 146 10.88 -10.92 -10.54
C SER A 146 11.62 -10.78 -9.20
N PHE A 147 11.11 -9.90 -8.34
CA PHE A 147 11.66 -9.72 -7.01
C PHE A 147 10.56 -9.48 -5.98
N LYS A 148 10.80 -9.94 -4.76
CA LYS A 148 9.90 -9.74 -3.63
C LYS A 148 10.33 -8.51 -2.84
N LEU A 149 9.39 -7.62 -2.54
CA LEU A 149 9.64 -6.47 -1.68
C LEU A 149 9.91 -6.93 -0.25
N ILE A 150 11.08 -6.61 0.30
CA ILE A 150 11.46 -6.98 1.68
C ILE A 150 11.00 -5.94 2.72
N GLY A 151 10.74 -4.72 2.28
CA GLY A 151 9.97 -3.69 2.99
C GLY A 151 8.77 -3.27 2.13
N ASN A 152 8.00 -2.31 2.57
CA ASN A 152 7.04 -1.61 1.73
C ASN A 152 7.75 -0.91 0.56
N GLY A 153 7.13 -0.96 -0.63
CA GLY A 153 7.55 -0.17 -1.78
C GLY A 153 6.81 1.16 -1.85
N ILE A 154 7.34 2.11 -2.60
CA ILE A 154 6.65 3.36 -2.95
C ILE A 154 6.42 3.34 -4.46
N TYR A 155 5.17 3.24 -4.87
CA TYR A 155 4.75 3.29 -6.27
C TYR A 155 4.39 4.72 -6.65
N MET A 156 4.92 5.12 -7.80
CA MET A 156 4.71 6.42 -8.43
C MET A 156 4.28 6.24 -9.88
N SER A 157 3.23 6.94 -10.31
CA SER A 157 2.83 6.95 -11.72
C SER A 157 2.11 8.24 -12.09
N VAL A 158 1.92 8.42 -13.38
CA VAL A 158 0.90 9.31 -13.96
C VAL A 158 -0.43 8.53 -14.00
N GLU A 159 -1.58 9.17 -13.78
CA GLU A 159 -2.87 8.47 -13.63
C GLU A 159 -3.35 7.82 -14.93
N GLU A 160 -3.02 8.43 -16.08
CA GLU A 160 -3.47 8.00 -17.41
C GLU A 160 -2.36 7.45 -18.31
N SER A 161 -1.14 7.26 -17.78
CA SER A 161 -0.01 6.70 -18.51
C SER A 161 0.47 5.41 -17.88
N HIS A 162 1.03 4.51 -18.70
CA HIS A 162 1.71 3.32 -18.21
C HIS A 162 3.10 3.63 -17.62
N GLY A 163 3.57 4.88 -17.74
CA GLY A 163 4.84 5.32 -17.17
C GLY A 163 4.79 5.51 -15.64
N GLY A 164 5.77 4.93 -14.96
CA GLY A 164 5.94 5.10 -13.53
C GLY A 164 7.21 4.47 -12.98
N GLY A 165 7.21 4.22 -11.68
CA GLY A 165 8.28 3.48 -11.04
C GLY A 165 7.99 3.11 -9.60
N ILE A 166 8.80 2.18 -9.10
CA ILE A 166 8.80 1.72 -7.71
C ILE A 166 10.14 2.09 -7.11
N LEU A 167 10.09 2.81 -6.00
CA LEU A 167 11.23 2.97 -5.11
C LEU A 167 11.11 1.93 -3.98
N PHE A 168 12.12 1.10 -3.79
CA PHE A 168 12.09 -0.02 -2.85
C PHE A 168 13.44 -0.30 -2.22
N TRP A 169 13.45 -0.92 -1.04
CA TRP A 169 14.68 -1.37 -0.39
C TRP A 169 15.11 -2.76 -0.89
N ASN A 170 16.38 -2.92 -1.26
CA ASN A 170 16.92 -4.19 -1.73
C ASN A 170 17.67 -5.01 -0.66
N GLY A 171 17.68 -4.53 0.59
CA GLY A 171 18.40 -5.14 1.72
C GLY A 171 19.63 -4.36 2.14
N LYS A 172 20.07 -3.41 1.32
CA LYS A 172 21.25 -2.58 1.55
C LYS A 172 21.02 -1.11 1.25
N GLU A 173 20.27 -0.81 0.20
CA GLU A 173 19.99 0.54 -0.26
C GLU A 173 18.64 0.61 -0.98
N TYR A 174 18.12 1.82 -1.13
CA TYR A 174 16.96 2.06 -1.96
C TYR A 174 17.32 1.96 -3.45
N LYS A 175 16.48 1.29 -4.21
CA LYS A 175 16.57 1.08 -5.65
C LYS A 175 15.31 1.58 -6.33
N TRP A 176 15.49 2.03 -7.56
CA TRP A 176 14.42 2.39 -8.47
C TRP A 176 14.18 1.24 -9.43
N TYR A 177 12.92 0.92 -9.68
CA TYR A 177 12.48 0.09 -10.77
C TYR A 177 11.53 0.90 -11.65
N HIS A 178 11.86 1.02 -12.93
CA HIS A 178 11.02 1.72 -13.90
C HIS A 178 9.85 0.83 -14.34
N ILE A 179 8.65 1.41 -14.42
CA ILE A 179 7.46 0.73 -14.95
C ILE A 179 7.06 1.42 -16.25
N GLU A 180 6.88 0.59 -17.28
CA GLU A 180 6.38 0.93 -18.61
C GLU A 180 5.00 0.36 -18.88
#